data_AF-A0AAW2V8J8-F1
#
_entry.id   AF-A0AAW2V8J8-F1
#
_cell.length_a   1.000
_cell.length_b   1.000
_cell.length_c   1.000
_cell.angle_alpha   90.00
_cell.angle_beta   90.00
_cell.angle_gamma   90.00
#
_symmetry.space_group_name_H-M   'P 1'
#
loop_
_entity.id
_entity.type
_entity.pdbx_description
1 polymer ?
#
loop_
_entity_poly.entity_id
_entity_poly.type
_entity_poly.pdbx_seq_one_letter_code
_entity_poly.pdbx_strand_id
1 'polypeptide(L)' 'MGQREDELERTDGGVVVVKPKPKKGLASKAIDWLEWAFVKLMHDPNRPLHYLSGNFAPVDETPPLTDLPVKGHLPKYVFV' A
#
# COMPACT_ATOMS: atom_id res chain seq x y z
N MET A 1 -0.52 24.37 23.34
CA MET A 1 -0.26 24.24 21.88
C MET A 1 -1.18 23.15 21.37
N GLY A 2 -2.38 23.53 20.92
CA GLY A 2 -3.43 22.60 20.52
C GLY A 2 -3.19 22.06 19.12
N GLN A 3 -3.19 20.73 19.01
CA GLN A 3 -3.36 20.08 17.72
C GLN A 3 -4.86 20.15 17.41
N ARG A 4 -5.21 20.77 16.28
CA ARG A 4 -6.57 20.74 15.75
C ARG A 4 -6.81 19.31 15.29
N GLU A 5 -7.72 18.66 15.97
CA GLU A 5 -8.34 17.41 15.55
C GLU A 5 -9.19 17.76 14.31
N ASP A 6 -8.52 17.92 13.17
CA ASP A 6 -9.23 17.92 11.90
C ASP A 6 -9.85 16.53 11.76
N GLU A 7 -11.18 16.50 11.85
CA GLU A 7 -12.08 15.35 11.83
C GLU A 7 -11.77 14.42 10.64
N LEU A 8 -10.84 13.49 10.84
CA LEU A 8 -10.53 12.43 9.87
C LEU A 8 -11.66 11.41 9.95
N GLU A 9 -12.57 11.50 8.97
CA GLU A 9 -13.65 10.56 8.72
C GLU A 9 -13.07 9.12 8.75
N ARG A 10 -13.41 8.37 9.80
CA ARG A 10 -13.07 6.94 9.91
C ARG A 10 -14.18 6.15 9.25
N THR A 11 -13.83 5.20 8.37
CA THR A 11 -14.82 4.24 7.90
C THR A 11 -15.24 3.33 9.04
N ASP A 12 -16.41 2.69 8.91
CA ASP A 12 -16.97 1.74 9.89
C ASP A 12 -16.01 0.59 10.26
N GLY A 13 -14.98 0.34 9.42
CA GLY A 13 -13.89 -0.62 9.66
C GLY A 13 -12.62 -0.07 10.33
N GLY A 14 -12.64 1.16 10.88
CA GLY A 14 -11.50 1.75 11.58
C GLY A 14 -10.36 2.25 10.68
N VAL A 15 -10.56 2.23 9.35
CA VAL A 15 -9.59 2.76 8.38
C VAL A 15 -9.73 4.29 8.35
N VAL A 16 -8.62 4.97 8.65
CA VAL A 16 -8.53 6.44 8.58
C VAL A 16 -8.51 6.85 7.12
N VAL A 17 -9.52 7.59 6.66
CA VAL A 17 -9.56 8.07 5.27
C VAL A 17 -8.58 9.23 5.12
N VAL A 18 -7.39 8.92 4.61
CA VAL A 18 -6.41 9.94 4.25
C VAL A 18 -6.85 10.53 2.89
N LYS A 19 -7.32 11.79 2.89
CA LYS A 19 -7.62 12.55 1.67
C LYS A 19 -6.43 13.48 1.35
N PRO A 20 -5.35 12.99 0.69
CA PRO A 20 -4.24 13.85 0.33
C PRO A 20 -4.71 14.94 -0.64
N LYS A 21 -4.18 16.16 -0.50
CA LYS A 21 -4.37 17.26 -1.48
C LYS A 21 -3.10 17.41 -2.31
N PRO A 22 -2.88 16.57 -3.34
CA PRO A 22 -1.65 16.60 -4.11
C PRO A 22 -1.53 17.92 -4.87
N LYS A 23 -0.45 18.66 -4.62
CA LYS A 23 -0.11 19.86 -5.39
C LYS A 23 0.62 19.42 -6.66
N LYS A 24 -0.13 19.03 -7.69
CA LYS A 24 0.43 18.67 -9.01
C LYS A 24 0.88 19.95 -9.74
N GLY A 25 2.16 20.31 -9.57
CA GLY A 25 2.78 21.46 -10.23
C GLY A 25 3.83 21.04 -11.27
N LEU A 26 4.28 21.99 -12.10
CA LEU A 26 5.40 21.77 -13.02
C LEU A 26 6.67 21.34 -12.28
N ALA A 27 6.90 21.92 -11.09
CA ALA A 27 8.03 21.58 -10.23
C ALA A 27 8.00 20.12 -9.73
N SER A 28 6.82 19.57 -9.40
CA SER A 28 6.74 18.18 -8.90
C SER A 28 7.13 17.18 -10.01
N LYS A 29 6.67 17.42 -11.24
CA LYS A 29 7.07 16.60 -12.39
C LYS A 29 8.57 16.66 -12.68
N ALA A 30 9.19 17.83 -12.53
CA ALA A 30 10.63 17.97 -12.73
C ALA A 30 11.42 17.18 -11.69
N ILE A 31 10.98 17.19 -10.42
CA ILE A 31 11.57 16.39 -9.36
C ILE A 31 11.39 14.89 -9.63
N ASP A 32 10.18 14.46 -10.02
CA ASP A 32 9.90 13.06 -10.37
C ASP A 32 10.82 12.55 -11.49
N TRP A 33 11.07 13.39 -12.51
CA TRP A 33 11.97 13.06 -13.62
C TRP A 33 13.43 12.95 -13.19
N LEU A 34 13.88 13.85 -12.31
CA LEU A 34 15.24 13.83 -11.77
C LEU A 34 15.47 12.58 -10.91
N GLU A 35 14.51 12.26 -10.03
CA GLU A 35 14.56 11.04 -9.20
C GLU A 35 14.60 9.79 -10.08
N TRP A 36 13.72 9.70 -11.08
CA TRP A 36 13.69 8.58 -12.02
C TRP A 36 15.03 8.38 -12.73
N ALA A 37 15.63 9.48 -13.24
CA ALA A 37 16.92 9.42 -13.93
C ALA A 37 18.04 8.96 -12.98
N PHE A 38 18.04 9.43 -11.74
CA PHE A 38 19.02 9.03 -10.72
C PHE A 38 18.87 7.56 -10.31
N VAL A 39 17.64 7.11 -10.03
CA VAL A 39 17.34 5.72 -9.69
C VAL A 39 17.75 4.79 -10.83
N LYS A 40 17.44 5.14 -12.09
CA LYS A 40 17.85 4.35 -13.25
C LYS A 40 19.37 4.24 -13.44
N LEU A 41 20.13 5.26 -13.04
CA LEU A 41 21.59 5.22 -13.10
C LEU A 41 22.18 4.31 -12.03
N MET A 42 21.61 4.34 -10.82
CA MET A 42 22.12 3.63 -9.64
C MET A 42 21.61 2.19 -9.53
N HIS A 43 20.45 1.89 -10.11
CA HIS A 43 19.80 0.59 -10.00
C HIS A 43 19.67 -0.08 -11.37
N ASP A 44 20.18 -1.31 -11.47
CA ASP A 44 19.98 -2.16 -12.65
C ASP A 44 18.66 -2.92 -12.52
N PRO A 45 17.60 -2.54 -13.25
CA PRO A 45 16.29 -3.16 -13.14
C PRO A 45 16.27 -4.62 -13.63
N ASN A 46 17.31 -5.06 -14.35
CA ASN A 46 17.41 -6.43 -14.85
C ASN A 46 18.01 -7.39 -13.82
N ARG A 47 18.52 -6.89 -12.69
CA ARG A 47 19.03 -7.75 -11.62
C ARG A 47 17.88 -8.16 -10.69
N PRO A 48 17.62 -9.47 -10.53
CA PRO A 48 16.56 -9.93 -9.65
C PRO A 48 16.89 -9.56 -8.20
N LEU A 49 15.98 -8.84 -7.55
CA LEU A 49 16.04 -8.55 -6.12
C LEU A 49 15.57 -9.79 -5.36
N HIS A 50 16.50 -10.51 -4.74
CA HIS A 50 16.19 -11.76 -4.02
C HIS A 50 15.17 -11.60 -2.89
N TYR A 51 15.05 -10.40 -2.33
CA TYR A 51 14.08 -10.06 -1.28
C TYR A 51 12.69 -9.67 -1.82
N LEU A 52 12.53 -9.55 -3.15
CA LEU A 52 11.24 -9.34 -3.83
C LEU A 52 10.92 -10.48 -4.81
N SER A 53 11.45 -11.69 -4.56
CA SER A 53 11.23 -12.85 -5.42
C SER A 53 10.50 -13.98 -4.70
N GLY A 54 9.85 -14.85 -5.48
CA GLY A 54 9.06 -15.97 -4.94
C GLY A 54 7.90 -15.49 -4.07
N ASN A 55 7.74 -16.09 -2.88
CA ASN A 55 6.68 -15.72 -1.92
C ASN A 55 6.85 -14.33 -1.30
N PHE A 56 7.98 -13.64 -1.55
CA PHE A 56 8.23 -12.26 -1.10
C PHE A 56 7.97 -11.22 -2.18
N ALA A 57 7.56 -11.66 -3.38
CA ALA A 57 7.16 -10.73 -4.41
C ALA A 57 5.90 -9.96 -3.99
N PRO A 58 5.79 -8.69 -4.41
CA PRO A 58 4.55 -7.94 -4.21
C PRO A 58 3.39 -8.62 -4.93
N VAL A 59 2.21 -8.59 -4.30
CA VAL A 59 0.94 -9.06 -4.85
C VAL A 59 -0.07 -7.92 -4.78
N ASP A 60 -1.02 -7.90 -5.72
CA ASP A 60 -2.08 -6.91 -5.73
C ASP A 60 -3.03 -7.08 -4.53
N GLU A 61 -3.68 -5.98 -4.13
CA GLU A 61 -4.70 -6.03 -3.07
C GLU A 61 -5.86 -6.95 -3.50
N THR A 62 -6.21 -7.89 -2.62
CA THR A 62 -7.32 -8.83 -2.86
C THR A 62 -8.62 -8.23 -2.30
N PRO A 63 -9.69 -8.11 -3.09
CA PRO A 63 -10.97 -7.62 -2.58
C PRO A 63 -11.56 -8.57 -1.52
N PRO A 64 -12.48 -8.09 -0.66
CA PRO A 64 -13.12 -8.95 0.34
C PRO A 64 -13.76 -10.18 -0.31
N LEU A 65 -13.45 -11.36 0.25
CA LEU A 65 -13.96 -12.65 -0.21
C LEU A 65 -14.60 -13.39 0.96
N THR A 66 -15.88 -13.73 0.84
CA THR A 66 -16.61 -14.51 1.85
C THR A 66 -16.46 -16.02 1.59
N ASP A 67 -16.74 -16.83 2.61
CA ASP A 67 -16.90 -18.28 2.49
C ASP A 67 -15.65 -19.01 1.93
N LEU A 68 -14.47 -18.63 2.42
CA LEU A 68 -13.20 -19.29 2.09
C LEU A 68 -13.32 -20.82 2.31
N PRO A 69 -12.83 -21.65 1.38
CA PRO A 69 -12.99 -23.09 1.46
C PRO A 69 -12.20 -23.65 2.65
N VAL A 70 -12.93 -24.22 3.61
CA VAL A 70 -12.35 -24.82 4.82
C VAL A 70 -12.21 -26.33 4.62
N LYS A 71 -11.01 -26.85 4.88
CA LYS A 71 -10.77 -28.30 5.01
C LYS A 71 -10.65 -28.64 6.49
N GLY A 72 -11.47 -29.57 6.98
CA GLY A 72 -11.48 -29.97 8.40
C GLY A 72 -12.55 -29.22 9.21
N HIS A 73 -12.24 -28.92 10.47
CA HIS A 73 -13.17 -28.25 11.39
C HIS A 73 -12.52 -26.99 11.98
N LEU A 74 -13.13 -25.82 11.74
CA LEU A 74 -12.79 -24.58 12.44
C LEU A 74 -13.53 -24.53 13.78
N PRO A 75 -12.84 -24.29 14.91
CA PRO A 75 -13.49 -24.16 16.20
C PRO A 75 -14.46 -22.98 16.24
N LYS A 76 -15.62 -23.15 16.87
CA LYS A 76 -16.69 -22.12 16.94
C LYS A 76 -16.28 -20.80 17.59
N TYR A 77 -15.18 -20.78 18.34
CA TYR A 77 -14.63 -19.56 18.96
C TYR A 77 -13.62 -18.83 18.07
N VAL A 78 -13.31 -19.35 16.87
CA VAL A 78 -12.49 -18.71 15.85
C VAL A 78 -13.42 -18.28 14.71
N PHE A 79 -13.64 -16.98 14.57
CA PHE A 79 -14.43 -16.39 13.49
C PHE A 79 -13.52 -16.14 12.27
N VAL A 80 -14.03 -16.44 11.07
CA VAL A 80 -13.41 -16.18 9.75
C VAL A 80 -14.34 -15.28 8.94
#